data_AF-A0A8B6DIL0-F1
#
_entry.id   AF-A0A8B6DIL0-F1
#
_cell.length_a   1.000
_cell.length_b   1.000
_cell.length_c   1.000
_cell.angle_alpha   90.00
_cell.angle_beta   90.00
_cell.angle_gamma   90.00
#
_symmetry.space_group_name_H-M   'P 1'
#
loop_
_entity.id
_entity.type
_entity.pdbx_description
1 polymer ?
#
loop_
_entity_poly.entity_id
_entity_poly.type
_entity_poly.pdbx_seq_one_letter_code
_entity_poly.pdbx_strand_id
1 'polypeptide(L)'
;MYVSGHQRDWDTFISFVLFAYRTSLHESIQETPFFLMHGRDPVLPVKAVMCPPTITYTSSDDYKSEMVTRLQEAFTLAKVNIQAAQRRQKKPTNMT
;
A
#
# COMPACT_ATOMS: atom_id res chain seq x y z
N MET A 1 9.76 3.26 -18.45
CA MET A 1 11.00 2.70 -17.88
C MET A 1 11.07 1.26 -18.34
N TYR A 2 12.13 0.87 -19.05
CA TYR A 2 12.24 -0.46 -19.64
C TYR A 2 13.64 -1.00 -19.40
N VAL A 3 13.72 -2.31 -19.16
CA VAL A 3 14.98 -3.04 -19.09
C VAL A 3 15.62 -3.05 -20.48
N SER A 4 16.94 -2.85 -20.54
CA SER A 4 17.71 -2.97 -21.78
C SER A 4 17.49 -4.33 -22.45
N GLY A 5 17.70 -4.40 -23.77
CA GLY A 5 17.46 -5.64 -24.55
C GLY A 5 18.28 -6.85 -24.08
N HIS A 6 19.36 -6.63 -23.33
CA HIS A 6 20.20 -7.68 -22.75
C HIS A 6 19.82 -8.06 -21.32
N GLN A 7 18.80 -7.42 -20.74
CA GLN A 7 18.25 -7.71 -19.41
C GLN A 7 19.25 -7.66 -18.25
N ARG A 8 20.30 -6.83 -18.34
CA ARG A 8 21.36 -6.75 -17.32
C ARG A 8 21.19 -5.61 -16.32
N ASP A 9 20.20 -4.75 -16.53
CA ASP A 9 19.95 -3.51 -15.79
C ASP A 9 18.65 -3.56 -14.98
N TRP A 10 17.98 -4.72 -14.91
CA TRP A 10 16.69 -4.87 -14.22
C TRP A 10 16.80 -4.52 -12.73
N ASP A 11 17.96 -4.79 -12.13
CA ASP A 11 18.28 -4.55 -10.73
C ASP A 11 18.27 -3.05 -10.40
N THR A 12 18.68 -2.21 -11.35
CA THR A 12 18.64 -0.75 -11.22
C THR A 12 17.21 -0.22 -11.08
N PHE A 13 16.21 -0.98 -11.52
CA PHE A 13 14.80 -0.60 -11.47
C PHE A 13 14.05 -1.13 -10.24
N ILE A 14 14.67 -2.03 -9.46
CA ILE A 14 14.02 -2.65 -8.28
C ILE A 14 13.48 -1.59 -7.32
N SER A 15 14.28 -0.56 -7.01
CA SER A 15 13.89 0.49 -6.07
C SER A 15 12.63 1.23 -6.52
N PHE A 16 12.49 1.48 -7.83
CA PHE A 16 11.33 2.17 -8.40
C PHE A 16 10.08 1.28 -8.40
N VAL A 17 10.23 0.00 -8.78
CA VAL A 17 9.14 -0.98 -8.76
C VAL A 17 8.65 -1.20 -7.34
N LEU A 18 9.57 -1.34 -6.39
CA LEU A 18 9.25 -1.54 -4.98
C LEU A 18 8.55 -0.32 -4.37
N PHE A 19 8.99 0.88 -4.75
CA PHE A 19 8.31 2.11 -4.37
C PHE A 19 6.87 2.13 -4.88
N ALA A 20 6.66 1.94 -6.18
CA ALA A 20 5.34 1.89 -6.78
C ALA A 20 4.45 0.83 -6.10
N TYR A 21 4.96 -0.39 -5.92
CA TYR A 21 4.25 -1.46 -5.23
C TYR A 21 3.82 -1.08 -3.81
N ARG A 22 4.71 -0.44 -3.03
CA ARG A 22 4.43 -0.05 -1.64
C ARG A 22 3.42 1.09 -1.53
N THR A 23 3.42 2.03 -2.48
CA THR A 23 2.58 3.23 -2.42
C THR A 23 1.27 3.12 -3.20
N SER A 24 1.10 2.09 -4.03
CA SER A 24 -0.12 1.85 -4.79
C SER A 24 -1.09 0.93 -4.04
N LEU A 25 -2.39 1.11 -4.29
CA LEU A 25 -3.42 0.19 -3.80
C LEU A 25 -3.17 -1.21 -4.35
N HIS A 26 -3.04 -2.19 -3.47
CA HIS A 26 -2.84 -3.57 -3.88
C HIS A 26 -4.19 -4.28 -4.05
N GLU A 27 -4.48 -4.84 -5.22
CA GLU A 27 -5.82 -5.34 -5.58
C GLU A 27 -6.40 -6.37 -4.58
N SER A 28 -5.58 -7.29 -4.07
CA SER A 28 -6.08 -8.30 -3.11
C SER A 28 -6.28 -7.77 -1.69
N ILE A 29 -5.63 -6.65 -1.35
CA ILE A 29 -5.63 -6.06 0.00
C ILE A 29 -6.63 -4.89 0.05
N GLN A 30 -6.80 -4.18 -1.07
CA GLN A 30 -7.50 -2.91 -1.22
C GLN A 30 -6.96 -1.81 -0.29
N GLU A 31 -5.68 -1.91 0.07
CA GLU A 31 -4.94 -0.92 0.85
C GLU A 31 -3.49 -0.90 0.34
N THR A 32 -2.75 0.16 0.67
CA THR A 32 -1.32 0.25 0.32
C THR A 32 -0.47 -0.59 1.29
N PRO A 33 0.53 -1.36 0.80
CA PRO A 33 1.46 -2.07 1.68
C PRO A 33 2.22 -1.14 2.63
N PHE A 34 2.52 0.09 2.20
CA PHE A 34 3.18 1.08 3.05
C PHE A 34 2.32 1.47 4.26
N PHE A 35 1.03 1.75 4.05
CA PHE A 35 0.12 2.12 5.15
C PHE A 35 0.00 0.98 6.17
N LEU A 36 -0.19 -0.26 5.72
CA LEU A 36 -0.28 -1.40 6.64
C LEU A 36 1.01 -1.64 7.43
N MET A 37 2.18 -1.33 6.86
CA MET A 37 3.46 -1.54 7.54
C MET A 37 3.85 -0.40 8.49
N HIS A 38 3.49 0.84 8.16
CA HIS A 38 3.95 2.03 8.87
C HIS A 38 2.84 2.80 9.60
N GLY A 39 1.57 2.47 9.37
CA GLY A 39 0.41 3.13 9.98
C GLY A 39 0.19 4.58 9.55
N ARG A 40 0.82 4.99 8.44
CA ARG A 40 0.68 6.32 7.85
C ARG A 40 0.88 6.25 6.35
N ASP A 41 0.33 7.21 5.63
CA ASP A 41 0.57 7.34 4.21
C ASP A 41 2.02 7.78 3.92
N PRO A 42 2.57 7.36 2.76
CA PRO A 42 3.85 7.88 2.29
C PRO A 42 3.74 9.38 2.00
N VAL A 43 4.71 10.15 2.48
CA VAL A 43 4.83 11.57 2.13
C VAL A 43 5.61 11.66 0.83
N LEU A 44 4.88 11.81 -0.28
CA LEU A 44 5.48 11.97 -1.60
C LEU A 44 5.99 13.41 -1.77
N PRO A 45 7.14 13.65 -2.43
CA PRO A 45 7.65 15.01 -2.67
C PRO A 45 6.60 15.93 -3.32
N VAL A 46 5.85 15.42 -4.29
CA VAL A 46 4.75 16.16 -4.93
C VAL A 46 3.63 16.50 -3.93
N LYS A 47 3.28 15.58 -3.04
CA LYS A 47 2.24 15.78 -2.03
C LYS A 47 2.69 16.78 -0.97
N ALA A 48 3.96 16.76 -0.58
CA ALA A 48 4.51 17.71 0.38
C ALA A 48 4.47 19.16 -0.13
N VAL A 49 4.70 19.37 -1.44
CA VAL A 49 4.63 20.71 -2.06
C VAL A 49 3.18 21.16 -2.30
N MET A 50 2.32 20.25 -2.77
CA MET A 50 0.97 20.58 -3.23
C MET A 50 -0.10 20.52 -2.13
N CYS A 51 0.14 19.75 -1.06
CA CYS A 51 -0.83 19.53 0.01
C CYS A 51 -0.17 19.81 1.36
N PRO A 52 -0.25 21.05 1.88
CA PRO A 52 0.22 21.33 3.23
C PRO A 52 -0.57 20.49 4.25
N PRO A 53 0.07 20.04 5.35
CA PRO A 53 -0.56 19.17 6.33
C PRO A 53 -1.81 19.85 6.90
N THR A 54 -2.97 19.20 6.73
CA THR A 54 -4.28 19.70 7.19
C THR A 54 -4.66 19.17 8.56
N ILE A 55 -4.07 18.05 8.99
CA ILE A 55 -4.43 17.37 10.23
C ILE A 55 -3.55 17.88 11.37
N THR A 56 -4.19 18.46 12.38
CA THR A 56 -3.57 18.88 13.64
C THR A 56 -4.20 18.10 14.78
N TYR A 57 -3.38 17.48 15.63
CA TYR A 57 -3.83 16.74 16.80
C TYR A 57 -3.79 17.61 18.05
N THR A 58 -4.81 17.51 18.90
CA THR A 58 -4.90 18.32 20.12
C THR A 58 -3.96 17.81 21.21
N SER A 59 -3.68 16.51 21.21
CA SER A 59 -2.74 15.86 22.14
C SER A 59 -2.07 14.64 21.52
N SER A 60 -1.02 14.13 22.19
CA SER A 60 -0.35 12.90 21.76
C SER A 60 -1.26 11.67 21.87
N ASP A 61 -2.16 11.64 22.83
CA ASP A 61 -3.03 10.48 23.08
C ASP A 61 -4.18 10.42 22.06
N ASP A 62 -4.70 11.57 21.66
CA ASP A 62 -5.64 11.71 20.55
C ASP A 62 -5.07 11.10 19.26
N TYR A 63 -3.84 11.51 18.88
CA TYR A 63 -3.10 10.94 17.75
C TYR A 63 -2.95 9.41 17.83
N LYS A 64 -2.50 8.90 18.98
CA LYS A 64 -2.30 7.44 19.16
C LYS A 64 -3.61 6.68 19.02
N SER A 65 -4.68 7.17 19.63
CA SER A 65 -5.97 6.49 19.62
C SER A 65 -6.59 6.40 18.23
N GLU A 66 -6.54 7.50 17.45
CA GLU A 66 -7.01 7.50 16.06
C GLU A 66 -6.16 6.57 15.20
N MET A 67 -4.83 6.64 15.36
CA MET A 67 -3.88 5.83 14.60
C MET A 67 -4.10 4.33 14.82
N VAL A 68 -4.27 3.90 16.09
CA VAL A 68 -4.57 2.50 16.44
C VAL A 68 -5.91 2.07 15.83
N THR A 69 -6.94 2.91 15.93
CA THR A 69 -8.28 2.61 15.39
C THR A 69 -8.22 2.39 13.88
N ARG A 70 -7.60 3.33 13.14
CA ARG A 70 -7.46 3.25 11.69
C ARG A 70 -6.67 2.03 11.24
N LEU A 71 -5.57 1.70 11.94
CA LEU A 71 -4.80 0.50 11.63
C LEU A 71 -5.63 -0.77 11.83
N GLN A 72 -6.38 -0.85 12.93
CA GLN A 72 -7.18 -2.03 13.24
C GLN A 72 -8.30 -2.26 12.21
N GLU A 73 -8.94 -1.20 11.76
CA GLU A 73 -9.90 -1.23 10.66
C GLU A 73 -9.25 -1.70 9.35
N ALA A 74 -8.10 -1.11 9.00
CA ALA A 74 -7.38 -1.45 7.77
C ALA A 74 -6.91 -2.92 7.76
N PHE A 75 -6.36 -3.42 8.87
CA PHE A 75 -5.98 -4.83 8.98
C PHE A 75 -7.18 -5.78 8.90
N THR A 76 -8.30 -5.40 9.51
CA THR A 76 -9.54 -6.20 9.45
C THR A 76 -10.04 -6.30 8.02
N LEU A 77 -10.11 -5.17 7.31
CA LEU A 77 -10.54 -5.12 5.92
C LEU A 77 -9.58 -5.87 4.99
N ALA A 78 -8.27 -5.64 5.15
CA ALA A 78 -7.23 -6.34 4.40
C ALA A 78 -7.36 -7.86 4.53
N LYS A 79 -7.60 -8.37 5.75
CA LYS A 79 -7.79 -9.81 6.00
C LYS A 79 -9.00 -10.35 5.25
N VAL A 80 -10.13 -9.64 5.27
CA VAL A 80 -11.35 -10.03 4.53
C VAL A 80 -11.09 -10.06 3.03
N ASN A 81 -10.44 -9.03 2.50
CA ASN A 81 -10.14 -8.88 1.08
C ASN A 81 -9.19 -9.97 0.58
N ILE A 82 -8.13 -10.27 1.34
CA ILE A 82 -7.17 -11.33 1.01
C ILE A 82 -7.88 -12.69 0.97
N GLN A 83 -8.74 -12.99 1.96
CA GLN A 83 -9.51 -14.24 1.97
C GLN A 83 -10.44 -14.34 0.76
N ALA A 84 -11.12 -13.25 0.40
CA ALA A 84 -11.97 -13.21 -0.79
C ALA A 84 -11.17 -13.41 -2.08
N ALA A 85 -10.00 -12.76 -2.21
CA ALA A 85 -9.10 -12.90 -3.35
C ALA A 85 -8.57 -14.33 -3.49
N GLN A 86 -8.14 -14.95 -2.39
CA GLN A 86 -7.72 -16.35 -2.37
C GLN A 86 -8.83 -17.30 -2.81
N ARG A 87 -10.08 -17.07 -2.38
CA ARG A 87 -11.24 -17.85 -2.82
C ARG A 87 -11.49 -17.70 -4.33
N ARG A 88 -11.30 -16.50 -4.89
CA ARG A 88 -11.41 -16.26 -6.34
C ARG A 88 -10.32 -17.01 -7.12
N GLN A 89 -9.07 -16.94 -6.67
CA GLN A 89 -7.93 -17.59 -7.32
C GLN A 89 -7.98 -19.12 -7.25
N LYS A 90 -8.59 -19.68 -6.19
CA LYS A 90 -8.77 -21.14 -6.04
C LYS A 90 -9.91 -21.73 -6.88
N LYS A 91 -10.79 -20.91 -7.48
CA LYS A 91 -11.78 -21.44 -8.43
C LYS A 91 -11.02 -21.96 -9.64
N PRO A 92 -11.18 -23.25 -10.02
CA PRO A 92 -10.51 -23.78 -11.19
C PRO A 92 -10.94 -22.92 -12.38
N THR A 93 -9.95 -22.35 -13.05
CA THR A 93 -10.13 -21.76 -14.37
C THR A 93 -10.42 -22.95 -15.28
N ASN A 94 -11.71 -23.29 -15.41
CA ASN A 94 -12.11 -24.34 -16.33
C ASN A 94 -11.60 -23.94 -17.71
N MET A 95 -10.72 -24.80 -18.24
CA MET A 95 -10.02 -24.70 -19.51
C MET A 95 -11.01 -24.34 -20.62
N THR A 96 -10.64 -23.38 -21.46
CA THR A 96 -11.13 -23.23 -22.83
C THR A 96 -9.92 -23.19 -23.75
#